data_AF-A0A922NI16-F1
#
_entry.id   AF-A0A922NI16-F1
#
_cell.length_a   1.000
_cell.length_b   1.000
_cell.length_c   1.000
_cell.angle_alpha   90.00
_cell.angle_beta   90.00
_cell.angle_gamma   90.00
#
_symmetry.space_group_name_H-M   'P 1'
#
loop_
_entity.id
_entity.type
_entity.pdbx_description
1 polymer ?
#
loop_
_entity_poly.entity_id
_entity_poly.type
_entity_poly.pdbx_seq_one_letter_code
_entity_poly.pdbx_strand_id
1 'polypeptide(L)'
;MNTTAKKADHLCVLVHGLWGVPEHLKYVSDTLSERFPQDKVHVLVTKRNAGTFTYDGVNTGGERVAEEVEDALEQLADSGHDITKISIVGYSLGGLIARYAIGLLYHRGVFEKIQPVNFTTFATPHLGVRTPLKGYPSHLWNVLAGRTLSLSGRQLFCVDQFKDTGRPLLAVLADPESIFIRALAQFKHRSLYANIRGDRSVTYYTAAISRTDPYVELDSFKINYISGYEEVIVDSDNPVSPKEPEEPPAFVQRFAQGTRTILGRASMVAVLSVFIPIGVSAFLIHSAVQSIRSHQRIQLHEQGKSGIDYARYRIPLMIQAVEHANHAQGQEYLSDASTDVESNAQSVQKASSSGTSSIQERKQGLALEFPTLALTDDQFKMIEALDSVGFKKNPVYIHKHRHSHAAIIVRTDKSSFDEGRVVVKHWLDNFEV
;
A
#
# COMPACT_ATOMS: atom_id res chain seq x y z
N MET A 1 11.51 45.99 -19.17
CA MET A 1 12.21 44.78 -18.70
C MET A 1 11.29 43.61 -18.94
N ASN A 2 11.58 42.76 -19.92
CA ASN A 2 10.85 41.50 -20.11
C ASN A 2 11.22 40.60 -18.93
N THR A 3 10.31 40.44 -17.97
CA THR A 3 10.37 39.34 -17.02
C THR A 3 10.19 38.06 -17.82
N THR A 4 11.28 37.39 -18.17
CA THR A 4 11.22 36.01 -18.67
C THR A 4 10.48 35.19 -17.61
N ALA A 5 9.27 34.75 -17.94
CA ALA A 5 8.47 33.91 -17.06
C ALA A 5 9.35 32.73 -16.61
N LYS A 6 9.52 32.57 -15.29
CA LYS A 6 10.33 31.48 -14.72
C LYS A 6 9.64 30.17 -15.13
N LYS A 7 10.33 29.35 -15.92
CA LYS A 7 9.85 28.03 -16.30
C LYS A 7 9.80 27.12 -15.07
N ALA A 8 8.88 26.14 -15.06
CA ALA A 8 8.77 25.17 -13.97
C ALA A 8 10.11 24.46 -13.71
N ASP A 9 10.45 24.37 -12.42
CA ASP A 9 11.69 23.76 -11.92
C ASP A 9 11.43 22.46 -11.14
N HIS A 10 10.19 21.95 -11.12
CA HIS A 10 9.78 20.77 -10.38
C HIS A 10 9.10 19.74 -11.30
N LEU A 11 9.58 18.50 -11.31
CA LEU A 11 8.93 17.34 -11.92
C LEU A 11 8.17 16.49 -10.88
N CYS A 12 6.86 16.33 -11.02
CA CYS A 12 6.06 15.40 -10.23
C CYS A 12 5.68 14.16 -11.06
N VAL A 13 6.12 12.99 -10.61
CA VAL A 13 5.92 11.70 -11.29
C VAL A 13 4.80 10.92 -10.62
N LEU A 14 3.80 10.48 -11.38
CA LEU A 14 2.65 9.71 -10.91
C LEU A 14 2.71 8.27 -11.46
N VAL A 15 2.71 7.28 -10.56
CA VAL A 15 2.88 5.86 -10.88
C VAL A 15 1.63 5.05 -10.51
N HIS A 16 1.00 4.43 -11.50
CA HIS A 16 -0.25 3.70 -11.32
C HIS A 16 -0.06 2.28 -10.75
N GLY A 17 -1.15 1.69 -10.26
CA GLY A 17 -1.17 0.35 -9.65
C GLY A 17 -1.28 -0.81 -10.64
N LEU A 18 -1.47 -2.03 -10.09
CA LEU A 18 -1.66 -3.28 -10.84
C LEU A 18 -2.87 -3.17 -11.78
N TRP A 19 -2.72 -3.65 -13.02
CA TRP A 19 -3.69 -3.49 -14.11
C TRP A 19 -4.08 -2.04 -14.39
N GLY A 20 -3.28 -1.10 -13.90
CA GLY A 20 -3.53 0.32 -14.04
C GLY A 20 -3.18 0.85 -15.41
N VAL A 21 -3.74 2.00 -15.72
CA VAL A 21 -3.40 2.83 -16.86
C VAL A 21 -3.29 4.29 -16.37
N PRO A 22 -2.61 5.19 -17.10
CA PRO A 22 -2.47 6.59 -16.70
C PRO A 22 -3.79 7.27 -16.32
N GLU A 23 -4.88 6.92 -17.01
CA GLU A 23 -6.23 7.47 -16.79
C GLU A 23 -6.76 7.20 -15.37
N HIS A 24 -6.27 6.14 -14.69
CA HIS A 24 -6.65 5.89 -13.30
C HIS A 24 -6.20 6.98 -12.34
N LEU A 25 -5.14 7.72 -12.69
CA LEU A 25 -4.61 8.84 -11.91
C LEU A 25 -5.08 10.20 -12.45
N LYS A 26 -6.01 10.22 -13.41
CA LYS A 26 -6.46 11.45 -14.07
C LYS A 26 -6.92 12.52 -13.07
N TYR A 27 -7.74 12.15 -12.10
CA TYR A 27 -8.21 13.13 -11.11
C TYR A 27 -7.05 13.72 -10.29
N VAL A 28 -6.09 12.89 -9.90
CA VAL A 28 -4.90 13.31 -9.15
C VAL A 28 -4.03 14.24 -10.02
N SER A 29 -3.78 13.89 -11.29
CA SER A 29 -2.99 14.72 -12.21
C SER A 29 -3.64 16.05 -12.54
N ASP A 30 -4.96 16.04 -12.79
CA ASP A 30 -5.73 17.23 -13.13
C ASP A 30 -5.75 18.19 -11.94
N THR A 31 -6.10 17.70 -10.75
CA THR A 31 -6.17 18.53 -9.53
C THR A 31 -4.79 19.08 -9.14
N LEU A 32 -3.72 18.28 -9.31
CA LEU A 32 -2.35 18.75 -9.09
C LEU A 32 -2.00 19.89 -10.07
N SER A 33 -2.33 19.75 -11.35
CA SER A 33 -2.06 20.76 -12.38
C SER A 33 -2.92 22.02 -12.22
N GLU A 34 -4.14 21.87 -11.71
CA GLU A 34 -5.02 23.00 -11.37
C GLU A 34 -4.49 23.79 -10.16
N ARG A 35 -3.99 23.08 -9.14
CA ARG A 35 -3.43 23.70 -7.92
C ARG A 35 -2.08 24.35 -8.18
N PHE A 36 -1.24 23.72 -8.99
CA PHE A 36 0.10 24.18 -9.34
C PHE A 36 0.24 24.21 -10.86
N PRO A 37 0.14 25.39 -11.48
CA PRO A 37 0.17 25.48 -12.94
C PRO A 37 1.53 25.03 -13.50
N GLN A 38 1.57 24.77 -14.81
CA GLN A 38 2.75 24.21 -15.51
C GLN A 38 3.99 25.10 -15.50
N ASP A 39 3.86 26.36 -15.08
CA ASP A 39 4.98 27.26 -14.81
C ASP A 39 5.67 26.94 -13.46
N LYS A 40 5.07 26.08 -12.62
CA LYS A 40 5.61 25.62 -11.34
C LYS A 40 5.92 24.13 -11.31
N VAL A 41 5.03 23.28 -11.82
CA VAL A 41 5.16 21.81 -11.75
C VAL A 41 4.89 21.17 -13.11
N HIS A 42 5.84 20.35 -13.57
CA HIS A 42 5.64 19.42 -14.67
C HIS A 42 5.09 18.10 -14.13
N VAL A 43 4.01 17.59 -14.70
CA VAL A 43 3.39 16.32 -14.27
C VAL A 43 3.67 15.23 -15.28
N LEU A 44 4.40 14.20 -14.87
CA LEU A 44 4.64 12.99 -15.64
C LEU A 44 3.76 11.86 -15.10
N VAL A 45 2.77 11.42 -15.87
CA VAL A 45 2.01 10.20 -15.56
C VAL A 45 2.64 9.04 -16.33
N THR A 46 3.27 8.11 -15.62
CA THR A 46 4.04 7.01 -16.22
C THR A 46 3.13 6.08 -17.03
N LYS A 47 3.61 5.60 -18.18
CA LYS A 47 2.81 4.83 -19.14
C LYS A 47 3.39 3.46 -19.48
N ARG A 48 4.70 3.22 -19.30
CA ARG A 48 5.37 1.97 -19.74
C ARG A 48 4.91 0.72 -18.98
N ASN A 49 4.25 0.90 -17.84
CA ASN A 49 3.70 -0.20 -17.06
C ASN A 49 2.20 -0.46 -17.31
N ALA A 50 1.55 0.23 -18.25
CA ALA A 50 0.11 0.16 -18.45
C ALA A 50 -0.42 -1.28 -18.68
N GLY A 51 -1.58 -1.57 -18.10
CA GLY A 51 -2.31 -2.82 -18.29
C GLY A 51 -1.50 -4.05 -17.83
N THR A 52 -1.28 -4.98 -18.75
CA THR A 52 -0.65 -6.27 -18.45
C THR A 52 0.87 -6.18 -18.24
N PHE A 53 1.51 -5.05 -18.50
CA PHE A 53 2.93 -4.85 -18.21
C PHE A 53 3.20 -4.81 -16.69
N THR A 54 2.19 -4.48 -15.89
CA THR A 54 2.25 -4.59 -14.43
C THR A 54 2.40 -6.02 -13.90
N TYR A 55 2.25 -7.07 -14.71
CA TYR A 55 2.55 -8.46 -14.31
C TYR A 55 4.06 -8.73 -14.20
N ASP A 56 4.90 -7.87 -14.80
CA ASP A 56 6.34 -8.08 -14.98
C ASP A 56 7.16 -7.85 -13.70
N GLY A 57 6.51 -7.60 -12.57
CA GLY A 57 7.17 -7.36 -11.30
C GLY A 57 7.48 -5.89 -11.03
N VAL A 58 7.67 -5.59 -9.74
CA VAL A 58 8.05 -4.29 -9.20
C VAL A 58 9.42 -3.85 -9.71
N ASN A 59 10.37 -4.78 -9.85
CA ASN A 59 11.73 -4.46 -10.32
C ASN A 59 11.74 -4.00 -11.78
N THR A 60 11.18 -4.79 -12.70
CA THR A 60 11.09 -4.41 -14.12
C THR A 60 10.20 -3.18 -14.30
N GLY A 61 9.12 -3.08 -13.51
CA GLY A 61 8.31 -1.87 -13.48
C GLY A 61 9.08 -0.64 -13.03
N GLY A 62 9.95 -0.77 -12.02
CA GLY A 62 10.77 0.32 -11.50
C GLY A 62 11.87 0.74 -12.47
N GLU A 63 12.46 -0.20 -13.21
CA GLU A 63 13.41 0.07 -14.29
C GLU A 63 12.76 0.93 -15.39
N ARG A 64 11.56 0.54 -15.83
CA ARG A 64 10.77 1.33 -16.79
C ARG A 64 10.43 2.73 -16.29
N VAL A 65 10.05 2.86 -15.02
CA VAL A 65 9.73 4.18 -14.45
C VAL A 65 10.97 5.05 -14.32
N ALA A 66 12.11 4.49 -13.88
CA ALA A 66 13.35 5.25 -13.79
C ALA A 66 13.76 5.79 -15.17
N GLU A 67 13.65 4.98 -16.21
CA GLU A 67 13.93 5.41 -17.58
C GLU A 67 12.92 6.46 -18.09
N GLU A 68 11.62 6.30 -17.82
CA GLU A 68 10.63 7.35 -18.16
C GLU A 68 10.94 8.69 -17.48
N VAL A 69 11.48 8.65 -16.25
CA VAL A 69 11.89 9.86 -15.53
C VAL A 69 13.14 10.47 -16.16
N GLU A 70 14.17 9.68 -16.45
CA GLU A 70 15.39 10.16 -17.12
C GLU A 70 15.08 10.76 -18.50
N ASP A 71 14.26 10.08 -19.31
CA ASP A 71 13.83 10.57 -20.63
C ASP A 71 13.04 11.89 -20.51
N ALA A 72 12.17 12.01 -19.51
CA ALA A 72 11.42 13.24 -19.27
C ALA A 72 12.32 14.39 -18.83
N LEU A 73 13.32 14.12 -17.99
CA LEU A 73 14.31 15.12 -17.57
C LEU A 73 15.15 15.62 -18.76
N GLU A 74 15.57 14.72 -19.65
CA GLU A 74 16.31 15.07 -20.87
C GLU A 74 15.45 15.92 -21.83
N GLN A 75 14.21 15.49 -22.11
CA GLN A 75 13.29 16.25 -22.97
C GLN A 75 12.96 17.64 -22.42
N LEU A 76 12.83 17.76 -21.10
CA LEU A 76 12.60 19.05 -20.43
C LEU A 76 13.84 19.93 -20.53
N ALA A 77 15.04 19.37 -20.35
CA ALA A 77 16.30 20.10 -20.52
C ALA A 77 16.49 20.61 -21.95
N ASP A 78 16.19 19.78 -22.96
CA ASP A 78 16.22 20.15 -24.38
C ASP A 78 15.21 21.26 -24.72
N SER A 79 14.07 21.26 -24.03
CA SER A 79 13.05 22.32 -24.11
C SER A 79 13.42 23.57 -23.28
N GLY A 80 14.62 23.60 -22.69
CA GLY A 80 15.17 24.68 -21.89
C GLY A 80 14.50 24.86 -20.53
N HIS A 81 13.99 23.79 -19.93
CA HIS A 81 13.55 23.74 -18.52
C HIS A 81 14.70 23.23 -17.65
N ASP A 82 14.97 23.94 -16.55
CA ASP A 82 15.97 23.53 -15.56
C ASP A 82 15.26 22.89 -14.36
N ILE A 83 15.09 21.57 -14.40
CA ILE A 83 14.42 20.82 -13.33
C ILE A 83 15.39 20.61 -12.17
N THR A 84 15.09 21.21 -11.05
CA THR A 84 15.90 21.16 -9.82
C THR A 84 15.21 20.43 -8.67
N LYS A 85 13.91 20.12 -8.81
CA LYS A 85 13.12 19.39 -7.81
C LYS A 85 12.38 18.20 -8.43
N ILE A 86 12.24 17.12 -7.67
CA ILE A 86 11.45 15.95 -8.05
C ILE A 86 10.55 15.48 -6.92
N SER A 87 9.29 15.17 -7.26
CA SER A 87 8.34 14.49 -6.39
C SER A 87 7.82 13.24 -7.06
N ILE A 88 7.53 12.21 -6.28
CA ILE A 88 7.06 10.92 -6.78
C ILE A 88 5.85 10.47 -5.96
N VAL A 89 4.80 10.08 -6.67
CA VAL A 89 3.53 9.65 -6.11
C VAL A 89 3.19 8.28 -6.67
N GLY A 90 3.00 7.31 -5.79
CA GLY A 90 2.63 5.95 -6.16
C GLY A 90 1.25 5.56 -5.64
N TYR A 91 0.46 4.91 -6.48
CA TYR A 91 -0.82 4.33 -6.08
C TYR A 91 -0.76 2.80 -6.12
N SER A 92 -1.16 2.14 -5.03
CA SER A 92 -1.21 0.69 -4.94
C SER A 92 0.17 0.08 -5.25
N LEU A 93 0.26 -0.93 -6.14
CA LEU A 93 1.52 -1.48 -6.66
C LEU A 93 2.49 -0.39 -7.15
N GLY A 94 1.97 0.73 -7.67
CA GLY A 94 2.76 1.85 -8.17
C GLY A 94 3.67 2.48 -7.11
N GLY A 95 3.29 2.43 -5.82
CA GLY A 95 4.17 2.89 -4.74
C GLY A 95 5.36 1.96 -4.49
N LEU A 96 5.21 0.65 -4.73
CA LEU A 96 6.34 -0.29 -4.67
C LEU A 96 7.27 -0.11 -5.88
N ILE A 97 6.68 0.07 -7.07
CA ILE A 97 7.41 0.41 -8.31
C ILE A 97 8.20 1.71 -8.12
N ALA A 98 7.56 2.74 -7.55
CA ALA A 98 8.19 4.01 -7.23
C ALA A 98 9.37 3.84 -6.25
N ARG A 99 9.23 3.04 -5.18
CA ARG A 99 10.33 2.74 -4.24
C ARG A 99 11.53 2.09 -4.94
N TYR A 100 11.29 1.19 -5.89
CA TYR A 100 12.37 0.59 -6.67
C TYR A 100 13.02 1.65 -7.58
N ALA A 101 12.21 2.41 -8.33
CA ALA A 101 12.68 3.44 -9.25
C ALA A 101 13.55 4.50 -8.58
N ILE A 102 13.16 5.01 -7.39
CA ILE A 102 13.98 6.00 -6.67
C ILE A 102 15.34 5.45 -6.24
N GLY A 103 15.43 4.15 -5.93
CA GLY A 103 16.73 3.53 -5.65
C GLY A 103 17.63 3.57 -6.88
N LEU A 104 17.07 3.31 -8.07
CA LEU A 104 17.81 3.41 -9.33
C LEU A 104 18.27 4.85 -9.61
N LEU A 105 17.36 5.81 -9.50
CA LEU A 105 17.65 7.23 -9.74
C LEU A 105 18.72 7.75 -8.76
N TYR A 106 18.62 7.37 -7.49
CA TYR A 106 19.63 7.67 -6.47
C TYR A 106 20.99 7.08 -6.83
N HIS A 107 21.04 5.78 -7.17
CA HIS A 107 22.30 5.12 -7.55
C HIS A 107 22.95 5.75 -8.80
N ARG A 108 22.14 6.29 -9.71
CA ARG A 108 22.61 7.00 -10.92
C ARG A 108 22.99 8.46 -10.67
N GLY A 109 22.95 8.94 -9.44
CA GLY A 109 23.33 10.31 -9.08
C GLY A 109 22.32 11.37 -9.51
N VAL A 110 21.09 10.99 -9.87
CA VAL A 110 20.03 11.97 -10.23
C VAL A 110 19.76 12.91 -9.05
N PHE A 111 19.75 12.37 -7.83
CA PHE A 111 19.47 13.13 -6.62
C PHE A 111 20.63 14.04 -6.17
N GLU A 112 21.80 13.95 -6.80
CA GLU A 112 22.91 14.90 -6.58
C GLU A 112 22.65 16.23 -7.31
N LYS A 113 21.84 16.20 -8.37
CA LYS A 113 21.51 17.35 -9.22
C LYS A 113 20.11 17.89 -8.96
N ILE A 114 19.18 17.00 -8.58
CA ILE A 114 17.77 17.30 -8.41
C ILE A 114 17.37 16.96 -6.97
N GLN A 115 16.80 17.94 -6.26
CA GLN A 115 16.34 17.78 -4.90
C GLN A 115 15.07 16.91 -4.84
N PRO A 116 15.08 15.78 -4.11
CA PRO A 116 13.86 15.02 -3.85
C PRO A 116 12.98 15.73 -2.80
N VAL A 117 11.75 16.09 -3.18
CA VAL A 117 10.84 16.89 -2.35
C VAL A 117 9.78 16.02 -1.68
N ASN A 118 8.81 15.49 -2.44
CA ASN A 118 7.73 14.68 -1.89
C ASN A 118 7.78 13.23 -2.39
N PHE A 119 7.71 12.27 -1.47
CA PHE A 119 7.41 10.88 -1.77
C PHE A 119 6.06 10.52 -1.14
N THR A 120 5.03 10.31 -1.96
CA THR A 120 3.67 10.01 -1.47
C THR A 120 3.19 8.65 -1.95
N THR A 121 2.54 7.88 -1.08
CA THR A 121 1.84 6.65 -1.48
C THR A 121 0.36 6.66 -1.10
N PHE A 122 -0.47 6.12 -1.99
CA PHE A 122 -1.91 5.91 -1.76
C PHE A 122 -2.22 4.41 -1.83
N ALA A 123 -2.73 3.85 -0.73
CA ALA A 123 -3.11 2.44 -0.63
C ALA A 123 -2.03 1.46 -1.14
N THR A 124 -0.74 1.75 -0.87
CA THR A 124 0.38 0.93 -1.32
C THR A 124 0.68 -0.19 -0.31
N PRO A 125 0.78 -1.47 -0.72
CA PRO A 125 1.05 -2.58 0.19
C PRO A 125 2.53 -2.64 0.58
N HIS A 126 2.99 -1.74 1.45
CA HIS A 126 4.41 -1.62 1.83
C HIS A 126 4.96 -2.90 2.46
N LEU A 127 4.12 -3.69 3.15
CA LEU A 127 4.44 -4.96 3.80
C LEU A 127 3.94 -6.18 3.01
N GLY A 128 3.56 -5.99 1.74
CA GLY A 128 2.90 -7.00 0.92
C GLY A 128 1.40 -7.12 1.21
N VAL A 129 0.76 -8.16 0.67
CA VAL A 129 -0.70 -8.38 0.77
C VAL A 129 -1.05 -9.65 1.55
N ARG A 130 -0.06 -10.30 2.18
CA ARG A 130 -0.31 -11.45 3.05
C ARG A 130 -1.19 -11.02 4.22
N THR A 131 -2.27 -11.76 4.41
CA THR A 131 -3.21 -11.53 5.51
C THR A 131 -2.82 -12.42 6.71
N PRO A 132 -2.59 -11.86 7.91
CA PRO A 132 -2.17 -12.59 9.11
C PRO A 132 -3.30 -13.41 9.76
N LEU A 133 -4.49 -13.47 9.15
CA LEU A 133 -5.64 -14.19 9.69
C LEU A 133 -5.40 -15.71 9.65
N LYS A 134 -5.49 -16.35 10.82
CA LYS A 134 -5.41 -17.81 10.99
C LYS A 134 -6.68 -18.48 10.44
N GLY A 135 -6.54 -19.44 9.52
CA GLY A 135 -7.65 -20.24 8.99
C GLY A 135 -7.33 -20.97 7.66
N TYR A 136 -8.03 -22.06 7.36
CA TYR A 136 -7.88 -22.81 6.10
C TYR A 136 -8.16 -21.98 4.82
N PRO A 137 -9.19 -21.11 4.78
CA PRO A 137 -9.46 -20.28 3.59
C PRO A 137 -8.38 -19.21 3.31
N SER A 138 -7.75 -18.66 4.36
CA SER A 138 -6.67 -17.67 4.20
C SER A 138 -5.38 -18.31 3.71
N HIS A 139 -5.09 -19.54 4.12
CA HIS A 139 -3.96 -20.31 3.58
C HIS A 139 -4.11 -20.59 2.08
N LEU A 140 -5.29 -21.06 1.64
CA LEU A 140 -5.55 -21.33 0.23
C LEU A 140 -5.50 -20.07 -0.63
N TRP A 141 -6.05 -18.95 -0.14
CA TRP A 141 -5.94 -17.64 -0.79
C TRP A 141 -4.48 -17.19 -0.90
N ASN A 142 -3.69 -17.27 0.19
CA ASN A 142 -2.29 -16.85 0.19
C ASN A 142 -1.41 -17.67 -0.78
N VAL A 143 -1.71 -18.97 -0.97
CA VAL A 143 -0.98 -19.83 -1.91
C VAL A 143 -1.42 -19.62 -3.36
N LEU A 144 -2.72 -19.49 -3.64
CA LEU A 144 -3.25 -19.35 -5.00
C LEU A 144 -3.16 -17.93 -5.55
N ALA A 145 -3.42 -16.91 -4.74
CA ALA A 145 -3.39 -15.51 -5.18
C ALA A 145 -1.97 -15.04 -5.51
N GLY A 146 -0.96 -15.49 -4.74
CA GLY A 146 0.46 -15.18 -5.02
C GLY A 146 0.99 -15.76 -6.33
N ARG A 147 0.37 -16.83 -6.86
CA ARG A 147 0.81 -17.50 -8.10
C ARG A 147 0.01 -17.11 -9.35
N THR A 148 -1.14 -16.46 -9.20
CA THR A 148 -2.03 -16.08 -10.32
C THR A 148 -1.72 -14.70 -10.91
N LEU A 149 -0.92 -13.89 -10.22
CA LEU A 149 -0.53 -12.54 -10.67
C LEU A 149 0.91 -12.46 -11.20
N SER A 150 1.44 -13.56 -11.74
CA SER A 150 2.81 -13.66 -12.27
C SER A 150 3.87 -13.15 -11.25
N LEU A 151 4.94 -12.50 -11.71
CA LEU A 151 6.03 -12.04 -10.85
C LEU A 151 5.56 -11.02 -9.81
N SER A 152 4.71 -10.07 -10.21
CA SER A 152 4.11 -9.09 -9.27
C SER A 152 3.31 -9.75 -8.15
N GLY A 153 2.58 -10.82 -8.45
CA GLY A 153 1.90 -11.64 -7.44
C GLY A 153 2.87 -12.23 -6.43
N ARG A 154 3.94 -12.85 -6.92
CA ARG A 154 4.94 -13.48 -6.05
C ARG A 154 5.60 -12.47 -5.11
N GLN A 155 5.90 -11.28 -5.63
CA GLN A 155 6.49 -10.17 -4.87
C GLN A 155 5.53 -9.57 -3.85
N LEU A 156 4.27 -9.32 -4.23
CA LEU A 156 3.24 -8.81 -3.31
C LEU A 156 2.97 -9.78 -2.16
N PHE A 157 3.08 -11.08 -2.42
CA PHE A 157 2.94 -12.12 -1.40
C PHE A 157 4.29 -12.53 -0.76
N CYS A 158 5.40 -11.82 -1.00
CA CYS A 158 6.72 -12.16 -0.46
C CYS A 158 7.10 -13.65 -0.59
N VAL A 159 6.74 -14.29 -1.71
CA VAL A 159 7.09 -15.69 -2.06
C VAL A 159 8.09 -15.75 -3.23
N ASP A 160 8.65 -14.61 -3.61
CA ASP A 160 9.72 -14.50 -4.59
C ASP A 160 11.09 -14.63 -3.92
N GLN A 161 12.11 -14.83 -4.75
CA GLN A 161 13.51 -14.70 -4.37
C GLN A 161 14.11 -13.68 -5.31
N PHE A 162 14.53 -12.54 -4.77
CA PHE A 162 15.01 -11.44 -5.58
C PHE A 162 16.49 -11.62 -5.90
N LYS A 163 16.79 -11.91 -7.18
CA LYS A 163 18.16 -12.13 -7.68
C LYS A 163 18.89 -13.15 -6.76
N ASP A 164 20.18 -12.94 -6.49
CA ASP A 164 21.01 -13.85 -5.69
C ASP A 164 20.96 -13.54 -4.17
N THR A 165 19.98 -12.76 -3.71
CA THR A 165 19.91 -12.32 -2.30
C THR A 165 19.34 -13.38 -1.36
N GLY A 166 18.63 -14.38 -1.90
CA GLY A 166 17.87 -15.35 -1.11
C GLY A 166 16.66 -14.76 -0.36
N ARG A 167 16.33 -13.48 -0.57
CA ARG A 167 15.28 -12.75 0.16
C ARG A 167 14.16 -12.29 -0.79
N PRO A 168 12.91 -12.12 -0.29
CA PRO A 168 11.85 -11.50 -1.07
C PRO A 168 12.17 -10.05 -1.44
N LEU A 169 11.74 -9.59 -2.62
CA LEU A 169 12.03 -8.22 -3.07
C LEU A 169 11.59 -7.15 -2.07
N LEU A 170 10.42 -7.30 -1.43
CA LEU A 170 9.93 -6.28 -0.49
C LEU A 170 10.81 -6.15 0.76
N ALA A 171 11.43 -7.26 1.20
CA ALA A 171 12.40 -7.24 2.28
C ALA A 171 13.69 -6.52 1.85
N VAL A 172 14.13 -6.71 0.59
CA VAL A 172 15.28 -6.00 0.02
C VAL A 172 15.00 -4.50 -0.15
N LEU A 173 13.79 -4.12 -0.59
CA LEU A 173 13.36 -2.72 -0.69
C LEU A 173 13.28 -1.99 0.66
N ALA A 174 13.22 -2.74 1.76
CA ALA A 174 13.19 -2.21 3.12
C ALA A 174 14.46 -2.54 3.90
N ASP A 175 15.52 -2.99 3.24
CA ASP A 175 16.80 -3.19 3.91
C ASP A 175 17.41 -1.81 4.24
N PRO A 176 17.73 -1.51 5.52
CA PRO A 176 18.30 -0.22 5.92
C PRO A 176 19.54 0.20 5.13
N GLU A 177 20.34 -0.78 4.69
CA GLU A 177 21.58 -0.55 3.94
C GLU A 177 21.36 -0.49 2.43
N SER A 178 20.15 -0.78 1.95
CA SER A 178 19.84 -0.71 0.54
C SER A 178 19.83 0.72 0.01
N ILE A 179 20.16 0.84 -1.29
CA ILE A 179 19.95 2.08 -2.05
C ILE A 179 18.50 2.56 -2.00
N PHE A 180 17.53 1.66 -1.76
CA PHE A 180 16.10 1.99 -1.78
C PHE A 180 15.72 2.77 -0.53
N ILE A 181 16.17 2.34 0.66
CA ILE A 181 15.98 3.10 1.90
C ILE A 181 16.79 4.40 1.89
N ARG A 182 18.05 4.36 1.42
CA ARG A 182 18.88 5.56 1.30
C ARG A 182 18.26 6.60 0.36
N ALA A 183 17.73 6.18 -0.80
CA ALA A 183 17.00 7.05 -1.72
C ALA A 183 15.74 7.64 -1.09
N LEU A 184 14.97 6.81 -0.38
CA LEU A 184 13.73 7.24 0.28
C LEU A 184 14.00 8.28 1.38
N ALA A 185 15.09 8.11 2.12
CA ALA A 185 15.53 9.05 3.16
C ALA A 185 15.90 10.45 2.61
N GLN A 186 16.28 10.56 1.34
CA GLN A 186 16.63 11.85 0.70
C GLN A 186 15.42 12.77 0.47
N PHE A 187 14.19 12.24 0.44
CA PHE A 187 13.01 13.07 0.25
C PHE A 187 12.78 14.00 1.45
N LYS A 188 12.39 15.25 1.22
CA LYS A 188 12.04 16.16 2.32
C LYS A 188 10.80 15.68 3.07
N HIS A 189 9.78 15.26 2.32
CA HIS A 189 8.50 14.80 2.84
C HIS A 189 8.20 13.39 2.35
N ARG A 190 7.87 12.50 3.29
CA ARG A 190 7.33 11.17 2.99
C ARG A 190 5.95 11.06 3.61
N SER A 191 4.94 10.82 2.80
CA SER A 191 3.56 10.66 3.27
C SER A 191 2.95 9.39 2.72
N LEU A 192 2.10 8.75 3.51
CA LEU A 192 1.29 7.63 3.06
C LEU A 192 -0.17 7.84 3.43
N TYR A 193 -1.07 7.30 2.60
CA TYR A 193 -2.50 7.32 2.80
C TYR A 193 -3.03 5.90 2.82
N ALA A 194 -3.58 5.48 3.97
CA ALA A 194 -3.98 4.11 4.23
C ALA A 194 -5.47 4.05 4.55
N ASN A 195 -6.24 3.34 3.73
CA ASN A 195 -7.66 3.09 4.02
C ASN A 195 -7.80 2.25 5.30
N ILE A 196 -8.55 2.76 6.28
CA ILE A 196 -8.85 2.01 7.51
C ILE A 196 -9.97 0.97 7.31
N ARG A 197 -10.78 1.14 6.26
CA ARG A 197 -11.92 0.26 5.93
C ARG A 197 -12.13 0.18 4.42
N GLY A 198 -12.71 -0.92 3.95
CA GLY A 198 -13.22 -1.07 2.58
C GLY A 198 -12.17 -1.36 1.51
N ASP A 199 -10.89 -1.48 1.90
CA ASP A 199 -9.82 -1.85 0.99
C ASP A 199 -9.57 -3.35 1.10
N ARG A 200 -10.06 -4.08 0.10
CA ARG A 200 -9.92 -5.55 0.03
C ARG A 200 -8.61 -5.99 -0.62
N SER A 201 -7.89 -5.05 -1.23
CA SER A 201 -6.65 -5.32 -1.95
C SER A 201 -5.44 -5.06 -1.05
N VAL A 202 -5.51 -4.00 -0.24
CA VAL A 202 -4.44 -3.54 0.61
C VAL A 202 -5.01 -3.17 1.98
N THR A 203 -4.79 -4.03 2.96
CA THR A 203 -5.25 -3.83 4.34
C THR A 203 -4.52 -2.66 5.01
N TYR A 204 -5.13 -2.09 6.05
CA TYR A 204 -4.60 -0.91 6.74
C TYR A 204 -3.15 -1.10 7.19
N TYR A 205 -2.84 -2.17 7.93
CA TYR A 205 -1.51 -2.36 8.53
C TYR A 205 -0.38 -2.43 7.50
N THR A 206 -0.63 -2.95 6.29
CA THR A 206 0.38 -2.98 5.23
C THR A 206 0.54 -1.62 4.56
N ALA A 207 -0.56 -0.89 4.34
CA ALA A 207 -0.50 0.47 3.79
C ALA A 207 0.10 1.47 4.75
N ALA A 208 -0.22 1.34 6.04
CA ALA A 208 0.19 2.23 7.11
C ALA A 208 1.55 1.88 7.73
N ILE A 209 2.16 0.76 7.34
CA ILE A 209 3.43 0.28 7.91
C ILE A 209 3.24 0.15 9.43
N SER A 210 2.30 -0.70 9.84
CA SER A 210 1.87 -0.81 11.23
C SER A 210 1.98 -2.23 11.76
N ARG A 211 2.37 -2.36 13.03
CA ARG A 211 2.39 -3.62 13.79
C ARG A 211 1.01 -4.00 14.32
N THR A 212 0.10 -3.04 14.40
CA THR A 212 -1.25 -3.18 14.96
C THR A 212 -2.29 -2.65 13.96
N ASP A 213 -3.52 -3.10 14.11
CA ASP A 213 -4.66 -2.58 13.37
C ASP A 213 -5.79 -2.21 14.35
N PRO A 214 -5.92 -0.92 14.72
CA PRO A 214 -6.96 -0.48 15.66
C PRO A 214 -8.36 -0.48 15.04
N TYR A 215 -8.46 -0.71 13.73
CA TYR A 215 -9.69 -0.56 12.94
C TYR A 215 -10.35 -1.90 12.62
N VAL A 216 -9.93 -2.99 13.27
CA VAL A 216 -10.59 -4.30 13.13
C VAL A 216 -12.02 -4.25 13.67
N GLU A 217 -12.23 -3.52 14.77
CA GLU A 217 -13.53 -3.35 15.44
C GLU A 217 -13.97 -1.89 15.44
N LEU A 218 -14.16 -1.30 14.26
CA LEU A 218 -14.57 0.12 14.13
C LEU A 218 -15.83 0.49 14.91
N ASP A 219 -16.76 -0.45 15.10
CA ASP A 219 -18.03 -0.18 15.78
C ASP A 219 -17.87 -0.08 17.31
N SER A 220 -16.72 -0.54 17.85
CA SER A 220 -16.39 -0.53 19.28
C SER A 220 -15.79 0.81 19.75
N PHE A 221 -15.36 1.68 18.82
CA PHE A 221 -14.65 2.91 19.14
C PHE A 221 -15.23 4.12 18.39
N LYS A 222 -15.05 5.31 18.95
CA LYS A 222 -15.26 6.57 18.24
C LYS A 222 -14.00 6.90 17.46
N ILE A 223 -14.12 7.19 16.17
CA ILE A 223 -13.01 7.61 15.32
C ILE A 223 -12.84 9.13 15.47
N ASN A 224 -11.59 9.58 15.62
CA ASN A 224 -11.27 11.00 15.65
C ASN A 224 -10.70 11.44 14.31
N TYR A 225 -11.11 12.61 13.85
CA TYR A 225 -10.77 13.15 12.54
C TYR A 225 -10.03 14.47 12.69
N ILE A 226 -9.16 14.78 11.74
CA ILE A 226 -8.53 16.10 11.68
C ILE A 226 -9.52 17.16 11.19
N SER A 227 -9.45 18.36 11.75
CA SER A 227 -10.32 19.47 11.35
C SER A 227 -10.05 19.94 9.91
N GLY A 228 -11.10 20.29 9.17
CA GLY A 228 -10.99 20.89 7.83
C GLY A 228 -11.01 19.89 6.66
N TYR A 229 -11.16 18.60 6.95
CA TYR A 229 -11.17 17.52 5.95
C TYR A 229 -12.34 16.54 6.15
N GLU A 230 -13.48 17.06 6.59
CA GLU A 230 -14.69 16.27 6.87
C GLU A 230 -14.38 15.06 7.79
N GLU A 231 -15.27 14.08 7.87
CA GLU A 231 -15.02 12.82 8.57
C GLU A 231 -14.26 11.83 7.67
N VAL A 232 -13.21 12.30 6.97
CA VAL A 232 -12.46 11.47 6.00
C VAL A 232 -11.03 11.18 6.43
N ILE A 233 -10.30 12.19 6.93
CA ILE A 233 -8.92 12.02 7.37
C ILE A 233 -8.88 11.82 8.89
N VAL A 234 -8.41 10.66 9.31
CA VAL A 234 -8.32 10.27 10.72
C VAL A 234 -7.11 10.93 11.35
N ASP A 235 -7.24 11.34 12.60
CA ASP A 235 -6.12 11.85 13.40
C ASP A 235 -5.11 10.72 13.65
N SER A 236 -3.87 10.88 13.16
CA SER A 236 -2.84 9.85 13.34
C SER A 236 -2.33 9.75 14.77
N ASP A 237 -2.38 10.85 15.52
CA ASP A 237 -1.81 10.95 16.87
C ASP A 237 -2.81 10.44 17.91
N ASN A 238 -4.11 10.63 17.66
CA ASN A 238 -5.19 10.15 18.51
C ASN A 238 -6.34 9.54 17.68
N PRO A 239 -6.14 8.37 17.03
CA PRO A 239 -7.06 7.87 16.01
C PRO A 239 -8.43 7.44 16.52
N VAL A 240 -8.50 6.96 17.75
CA VAL A 240 -9.74 6.42 18.33
C VAL A 240 -9.90 6.82 19.78
N SER A 241 -11.14 6.91 20.22
CA SER A 241 -11.52 7.15 21.61
C SER A 241 -12.60 6.17 22.05
N PRO A 242 -12.71 5.88 23.37
CA PRO A 242 -13.76 5.00 23.88
C PRO A 242 -15.15 5.49 23.45
N LYS A 243 -15.96 4.57 22.92
CA LYS A 243 -17.36 4.87 22.57
C LYS A 243 -18.21 4.82 23.84
N GLU A 244 -19.11 5.78 24.02
CA GLU A 244 -20.14 5.69 25.06
C GLU A 244 -21.07 4.52 24.76
N PRO A 245 -21.51 3.74 25.77
CA PRO A 245 -22.38 2.60 25.54
C PRO A 245 -23.74 3.05 25.00
N GLU A 246 -23.99 2.81 23.71
CA GLU A 246 -25.29 2.99 23.08
C GLU A 246 -26.23 1.83 23.43
N GLU A 247 -27.51 2.12 23.69
CA GLU A 247 -28.51 1.07 23.93
C GLU A 247 -28.67 0.17 22.69
N PRO A 248 -28.69 -1.16 22.86
CA PRO A 248 -28.80 -2.07 21.73
C PRO A 248 -30.13 -1.86 21.00
N PRO A 249 -30.15 -1.89 19.65
CA PRO A 249 -31.39 -1.72 18.89
C PRO A 249 -32.41 -2.80 19.27
N ALA A 250 -33.67 -2.39 19.38
CA ALA A 250 -34.77 -3.24 19.81
C ALA A 250 -34.86 -4.53 18.99
N PHE A 251 -35.04 -5.66 19.68
CA PHE A 251 -35.09 -7.03 19.15
C PHE A 251 -35.95 -7.20 17.87
N VAL A 252 -36.99 -6.39 17.72
CA VAL A 252 -37.94 -6.39 16.59
C VAL A 252 -37.29 -5.97 15.25
N GLN A 253 -36.27 -5.10 15.25
CA GLN A 253 -35.54 -4.71 14.03
C GLN A 253 -34.65 -5.82 13.47
N ARG A 254 -34.11 -6.71 14.33
CA ARG A 254 -33.25 -7.84 13.91
C ARG A 254 -34.03 -8.92 13.16
N PHE A 255 -35.30 -9.13 13.50
CA PHE A 255 -36.12 -10.19 12.89
C PHE A 255 -36.71 -9.77 11.53
N ALA A 256 -37.06 -8.48 11.36
CA ALA A 256 -37.61 -7.96 10.11
C ALA A 256 -36.59 -7.94 8.94
N GLN A 257 -35.28 -7.86 9.23
CA GLN A 257 -34.23 -8.00 8.21
C GLN A 257 -33.96 -9.46 7.82
N GLY A 258 -34.24 -10.44 8.69
CA GLY A 258 -33.86 -11.85 8.47
C GLY A 258 -34.72 -12.59 7.44
N THR A 259 -36.01 -12.27 7.32
CA THR A 259 -36.97 -13.07 6.53
C THR A 259 -37.07 -12.68 5.06
N ARG A 260 -36.81 -11.40 4.70
CA ARG A 260 -36.76 -10.95 3.28
C ARG A 260 -35.51 -11.41 2.53
N THR A 261 -34.47 -11.87 3.23
CA THR A 261 -33.17 -12.26 2.66
C THR A 261 -33.08 -13.69 2.15
N ILE A 262 -33.95 -14.61 2.59
CA ILE A 262 -33.72 -16.06 2.35
C ILE A 262 -34.08 -16.47 0.92
N LEU A 263 -35.22 -15.98 0.39
CA LEU A 263 -35.68 -16.35 -0.96
C LEU A 263 -34.80 -15.75 -2.08
N GLY A 264 -34.29 -14.52 -1.90
CA GLY A 264 -33.33 -13.90 -2.82
C GLY A 264 -31.91 -14.47 -2.74
N ARG A 265 -31.54 -15.12 -1.62
CA ARG A 265 -30.23 -15.77 -1.46
C ARG A 265 -30.16 -17.10 -2.21
N ALA A 266 -31.24 -17.88 -2.30
CA ALA A 266 -31.24 -19.16 -3.01
C ALA A 266 -30.99 -19.00 -4.52
N SER A 267 -31.66 -18.05 -5.17
CA SER A 267 -31.44 -17.73 -6.59
C SER A 267 -30.04 -17.15 -6.84
N MET A 268 -29.56 -16.28 -5.94
CA MET A 268 -28.20 -15.74 -6.03
C MET A 268 -27.13 -16.82 -5.84
N VAL A 269 -27.32 -17.76 -4.93
CA VAL A 269 -26.40 -18.91 -4.74
C VAL A 269 -26.36 -19.76 -6.00
N ALA A 270 -27.51 -20.09 -6.59
CA ALA A 270 -27.56 -20.88 -7.83
C ALA A 270 -26.82 -20.20 -9.00
N VAL A 271 -27.03 -18.88 -9.18
CA VAL A 271 -26.30 -18.08 -10.17
C VAL A 271 -24.79 -18.11 -9.88
N LEU A 272 -24.38 -17.85 -8.64
CA LEU A 272 -22.97 -17.86 -8.26
C LEU A 272 -22.33 -19.25 -8.46
N SER A 273 -23.03 -20.35 -8.16
CA SER A 273 -22.52 -21.71 -8.36
C SER A 273 -22.24 -22.06 -9.82
N VAL A 274 -22.96 -21.45 -10.78
CA VAL A 274 -22.72 -21.66 -12.22
C VAL A 274 -21.64 -20.71 -12.75
N PHE A 275 -21.73 -19.41 -12.43
CA PHE A 275 -20.84 -18.40 -13.00
C PHE A 275 -19.48 -18.32 -12.31
N ILE A 276 -19.36 -18.66 -11.02
CA ILE A 276 -18.06 -18.64 -10.32
C ILE A 276 -17.08 -19.63 -10.96
N PRO A 277 -17.41 -20.93 -11.19
CA PRO A 277 -16.48 -21.86 -11.82
C PRO A 277 -16.04 -21.42 -13.21
N ILE A 278 -16.96 -20.88 -14.02
CA ILE A 278 -16.66 -20.34 -15.35
C ILE A 278 -15.70 -19.14 -15.23
N GLY A 279 -16.03 -18.16 -14.39
CA GLY A 279 -15.23 -16.96 -14.19
C GLY A 279 -13.84 -17.26 -13.62
N VAL A 280 -13.76 -18.17 -12.65
CA VAL A 280 -12.49 -18.66 -12.09
C VAL A 280 -11.68 -19.38 -13.15
N SER A 281 -12.28 -20.25 -13.97
CA SER A 281 -11.56 -20.96 -15.03
C SER A 281 -11.01 -19.99 -16.07
N ALA A 282 -11.83 -19.04 -16.53
CA ALA A 282 -11.39 -17.99 -17.45
C ALA A 282 -10.27 -17.14 -16.85
N PHE A 283 -10.38 -16.76 -15.57
CA PHE A 283 -9.35 -16.03 -14.84
C PHE A 283 -8.05 -16.81 -14.72
N LEU A 284 -8.11 -18.11 -14.42
CA LEU A 284 -6.92 -18.97 -14.31
C LEU A 284 -6.25 -19.17 -15.67
N ILE A 285 -7.01 -19.38 -16.75
CA ILE A 285 -6.47 -19.43 -18.11
C ILE A 285 -5.79 -18.11 -18.46
N HIS A 286 -6.45 -16.98 -18.20
CA HIS A 286 -5.87 -15.67 -18.43
C HIS A 286 -4.58 -15.49 -17.63
N SER A 287 -4.59 -15.86 -16.35
CA SER A 287 -3.43 -15.77 -15.44
C SER A 287 -2.25 -16.61 -15.94
N ALA A 288 -2.50 -17.81 -16.47
CA ALA A 288 -1.47 -18.67 -17.05
C ALA A 288 -0.87 -18.04 -18.33
N VAL A 289 -1.73 -17.55 -19.23
CA VAL A 289 -1.29 -16.86 -20.46
C VAL A 289 -0.47 -15.61 -20.13
N GLN A 290 -0.93 -14.80 -19.17
CA GLN A 290 -0.18 -13.61 -18.74
C GLN A 290 1.13 -13.96 -18.06
N SER A 291 1.19 -15.07 -17.31
CA SER A 291 2.44 -15.51 -16.69
C SER A 291 3.50 -15.88 -17.75
N ILE A 292 3.10 -16.58 -18.82
CA ILE A 292 3.99 -16.90 -19.94
C ILE A 292 4.43 -15.62 -20.66
N ARG A 293 3.49 -14.75 -21.02
CA ARG A 293 3.78 -13.48 -21.72
C ARG A 293 4.66 -12.55 -20.89
N SER A 294 4.42 -12.48 -19.59
CA SER A 294 5.23 -11.69 -18.66
C SER A 294 6.66 -12.24 -18.58
N HIS A 295 6.82 -13.56 -18.47
CA HIS A 295 8.14 -14.18 -18.48
C HIS A 295 8.92 -13.88 -19.77
N GLN A 296 8.26 -13.94 -20.93
CA GLN A 296 8.87 -13.56 -22.21
C GLN A 296 9.28 -12.08 -22.25
N ARG A 297 8.42 -11.17 -21.76
CA ARG A 297 8.76 -9.74 -21.67
C ARG A 297 9.94 -9.47 -20.74
N ILE A 298 9.99 -10.14 -19.58
CA ILE A 298 11.11 -10.02 -18.64
C ILE A 298 12.40 -10.52 -19.30
N GLN A 299 12.39 -11.67 -19.98
CA GLN A 299 13.57 -12.16 -20.71
C GLN A 299 14.05 -11.20 -21.79
N LEU A 300 13.13 -10.61 -22.57
CA LEU A 300 13.46 -9.60 -23.57
C LEU A 300 14.01 -8.32 -22.92
N HIS A 301 13.48 -7.94 -21.76
CA HIS A 301 13.95 -6.80 -20.98
C HIS A 301 15.39 -7.02 -20.49
N GLU A 302 15.67 -8.16 -19.85
CA GLU A 302 16.99 -8.52 -19.34
C GLU A 302 18.05 -8.65 -20.45
N GLN A 303 17.63 -9.02 -21.67
CA GLN A 303 18.50 -9.07 -22.85
C GLN A 303 18.73 -7.70 -23.52
N GLY A 304 18.16 -6.61 -22.99
CA GLY A 304 18.22 -5.28 -23.61
C GLY A 304 17.42 -5.14 -24.91
N LYS A 305 16.56 -6.12 -25.24
CA LYS A 305 15.75 -6.17 -26.48
C LYS A 305 14.40 -5.48 -26.35
N SER A 306 14.10 -4.90 -25.19
CA SER A 306 12.84 -4.20 -24.92
C SER A 306 12.87 -2.71 -25.29
N GLY A 307 14.00 -2.21 -25.80
CA GLY A 307 14.25 -0.77 -25.99
C GLY A 307 14.86 -0.09 -24.77
N ILE A 308 14.92 -0.80 -23.64
CA ILE A 308 15.50 -0.35 -22.37
C ILE A 308 16.88 -0.96 -22.20
N ASP A 309 17.89 -0.13 -21.92
CA ASP A 309 19.25 -0.59 -21.64
C ASP A 309 19.34 -1.14 -20.21
N TYR A 310 18.92 -2.39 -20.03
CA TYR A 310 18.90 -3.09 -18.74
C TYR A 310 20.27 -3.09 -18.03
N ALA A 311 21.38 -3.09 -18.78
CA ALA A 311 22.71 -3.07 -18.19
C ALA A 311 22.94 -1.81 -17.32
N ARG A 312 22.28 -0.68 -17.65
CA ARG A 312 22.34 0.57 -16.88
C ARG A 312 21.71 0.49 -15.49
N TYR A 313 20.79 -0.46 -15.29
CA TYR A 313 20.06 -0.65 -14.03
C TYR A 313 20.49 -1.91 -13.28
N ARG A 314 21.53 -2.60 -13.76
CA ARG A 314 22.13 -3.73 -13.06
C ARG A 314 22.95 -3.24 -11.87
N ILE A 315 22.30 -3.10 -10.73
CA ILE A 315 22.97 -2.83 -9.47
C ILE A 315 23.78 -4.08 -9.07
N PRO A 316 25.09 -3.97 -8.83
CA PRO A 316 25.82 -5.00 -8.11
C PRO A 316 25.26 -5.05 -6.69
N LEU A 317 24.36 -5.97 -6.42
CA LEU A 317 23.87 -6.26 -5.06
C LEU A 317 24.97 -7.03 -4.29
N MET A 318 26.19 -6.53 -4.31
CA MET A 318 27.24 -7.00 -3.42
C MET A 318 27.20 -6.13 -2.18
N ILE A 319 26.44 -6.55 -1.18
CA ILE A 319 26.70 -6.38 0.26
C ILE A 319 25.87 -7.46 0.99
N GLN A 320 26.60 -8.40 1.64
CA GLN A 320 26.19 -9.28 2.74
C GLN A 320 25.11 -10.38 2.56
N ALA A 321 24.96 -10.99 1.37
CA ALA A 321 24.23 -12.27 1.27
C ALA A 321 24.91 -13.44 2.05
N VAL A 322 26.19 -13.29 2.40
CA VAL A 322 27.00 -14.35 3.03
C VAL A 322 26.81 -14.44 4.55
N GLU A 323 26.47 -13.35 5.25
CA GLU A 323 26.30 -13.40 6.71
C GLU A 323 24.89 -13.81 7.15
N HIS A 324 23.86 -13.46 6.37
CA HIS A 324 22.47 -13.77 6.72
C HIS A 324 22.00 -15.17 6.30
N ALA A 325 22.62 -15.77 5.29
CA ALA A 325 22.31 -17.15 4.87
C ALA A 325 22.58 -18.17 5.99
N ASN A 326 23.57 -17.91 6.86
CA ASN A 326 23.90 -18.78 7.98
C ASN A 326 22.86 -18.76 9.11
N HIS A 327 22.06 -17.70 9.23
CA HIS A 327 21.00 -17.63 10.24
C HIS A 327 19.66 -18.22 9.75
N ALA A 328 19.43 -18.28 8.44
CA ALA A 328 18.19 -18.80 7.86
C ALA A 328 18.08 -20.34 7.89
N GLN A 329 19.21 -21.07 7.92
CA GLN A 329 19.20 -22.54 7.99
C GLN A 329 18.80 -23.12 9.36
N GLY A 330 18.61 -22.28 10.40
CA GLY A 330 18.32 -22.74 11.76
C GLY A 330 16.83 -22.79 12.17
N GLN A 331 15.89 -22.36 11.32
CA GLN A 331 14.48 -22.20 11.73
C GLN A 331 13.45 -22.75 10.74
N GLU A 332 13.86 -23.60 9.80
CA GLU A 332 12.93 -24.36 8.99
C GLU A 332 12.61 -25.69 9.70
N TYR A 333 11.34 -25.87 10.09
CA TYR A 333 10.73 -26.98 10.86
C TYR A 333 10.77 -26.89 12.40
N LEU A 334 9.74 -26.25 12.96
CA LEU A 334 9.10 -26.79 14.17
C LEU A 334 7.68 -27.23 13.81
N SER A 335 7.59 -28.51 13.45
CA SER A 335 6.36 -29.30 13.41
C SER A 335 5.85 -29.59 14.83
N ASP A 336 4.52 -29.70 14.94
CA ASP A 336 3.72 -30.30 16.01
C ASP A 336 4.46 -31.01 17.16
N ALA A 337 4.34 -30.47 18.38
CA ALA A 337 4.24 -31.25 19.62
C ALA A 337 3.90 -30.34 20.82
N SER A 338 2.63 -30.25 21.19
CA SER A 338 2.15 -30.50 22.56
C SER A 338 0.63 -30.30 22.62
N THR A 339 -0.07 -31.43 22.61
CA THR A 339 -1.35 -31.64 23.28
C THR A 339 -1.21 -31.37 24.78
N ASP A 340 -2.37 -31.12 25.40
CA ASP A 340 -2.66 -31.10 26.85
C ASP A 340 -2.54 -29.74 27.55
N VAL A 341 -3.63 -28.98 27.54
CA VAL A 341 -4.35 -28.64 28.79
C VAL A 341 -5.85 -28.54 28.49
N GLU A 342 -6.58 -29.56 28.94
CA GLU A 342 -8.05 -29.58 29.02
C GLU A 342 -8.58 -28.55 30.02
N SER A 343 -9.78 -28.05 29.71
CA SER A 343 -10.87 -27.70 30.63
C SER A 343 -10.57 -26.89 31.90
N ASN A 344 -11.05 -25.65 31.93
CA ASN A 344 -11.97 -25.27 33.02
C ASN A 344 -12.91 -24.14 32.61
N ALA A 345 -14.08 -24.53 32.14
CA ALA A 345 -15.29 -23.73 32.25
C ALA A 345 -15.96 -24.11 33.58
N GLN A 346 -16.08 -23.14 34.49
CA GLN A 346 -17.20 -22.90 35.42
C GLN A 346 -16.71 -22.14 36.66
N SER A 347 -17.23 -20.94 36.87
CA SER A 347 -18.29 -20.70 37.85
C SER A 347 -18.37 -19.22 38.23
N VAL A 348 -19.58 -18.68 38.03
CA VAL A 348 -20.06 -17.44 38.62
C VAL A 348 -20.30 -17.70 40.10
N GLN A 349 -19.64 -16.97 41.00
CA GLN A 349 -20.22 -16.62 42.30
C GLN A 349 -19.82 -15.22 42.77
N LYS A 350 -20.85 -14.49 43.21
CA LYS A 350 -20.87 -13.21 43.92
C LYS A 350 -19.97 -13.25 45.16
N ALA A 351 -19.22 -12.18 45.38
CA ALA A 351 -18.93 -11.66 46.71
C ALA A 351 -18.90 -10.13 46.68
N SER A 352 -19.94 -9.54 47.26
CA SER A 352 -20.04 -8.14 47.65
C SER A 352 -19.11 -7.87 48.84
N SER A 353 -18.26 -6.85 48.76
CA SER A 353 -17.92 -6.07 49.95
C SER A 353 -17.51 -4.65 49.57
N SER A 354 -18.03 -3.74 50.38
CA SER A 354 -17.96 -2.29 50.33
C SER A 354 -16.55 -1.75 50.62
N GLY A 355 -16.18 -0.67 49.93
CA GLY A 355 -14.97 0.09 50.25
C GLY A 355 -14.88 1.38 49.44
N THR A 356 -15.59 2.40 49.89
CA THR A 356 -15.64 3.75 49.31
C THR A 356 -14.35 4.53 49.63
N SER A 357 -13.35 4.46 48.75
CA SER A 357 -12.26 5.45 48.58
C SER A 357 -11.40 4.92 47.42
N SER A 358 -11.25 5.55 46.26
CA SER A 358 -10.93 6.93 45.96
C SER A 358 -11.34 7.24 44.51
N ILE A 359 -12.29 8.16 44.33
CA ILE A 359 -12.79 8.58 42.99
C ILE A 359 -11.87 9.63 42.34
N GLN A 360 -10.67 9.88 42.88
CA GLN A 360 -9.86 11.05 42.51
C GLN A 360 -8.47 10.76 41.92
N GLU A 361 -8.14 9.50 41.56
CA GLU A 361 -6.83 9.14 40.98
C GLU A 361 -6.90 8.34 39.67
N ARG A 362 -8.07 8.18 39.04
CA ARG A 362 -8.22 7.47 37.74
C ARG A 362 -8.32 8.41 36.54
N LYS A 363 -7.50 9.47 36.53
CA LYS A 363 -7.42 10.45 35.43
C LYS A 363 -5.99 10.56 34.86
N GLN A 364 -5.28 9.44 34.80
CA GLN A 364 -4.11 9.27 33.92
C GLN A 364 -4.49 8.27 32.83
N GLY A 365 -4.29 8.69 31.58
CA GLY A 365 -4.92 8.14 30.38
C GLY A 365 -4.74 6.63 30.19
N LEU A 366 -5.86 5.91 30.05
CA LEU A 366 -5.90 4.58 29.47
C LEU A 366 -5.63 4.74 27.97
N ALA A 367 -4.36 4.67 27.56
CA ALA A 367 -4.03 4.45 26.16
C ALA A 367 -4.67 3.11 25.74
N LEU A 368 -5.48 3.11 24.68
CA LEU A 368 -6.04 1.88 24.14
C LEU A 368 -4.90 1.05 23.55
N GLU A 369 -4.61 -0.11 24.13
CA GLU A 369 -3.63 -1.05 23.59
C GLU A 369 -4.30 -1.98 22.58
N PHE A 370 -3.67 -2.12 21.40
CA PHE A 370 -4.14 -2.99 20.32
C PHE A 370 -3.21 -4.19 20.18
N PRO A 371 -3.74 -5.40 19.89
CA PRO A 371 -2.92 -6.59 19.76
C PRO A 371 -1.96 -6.48 18.57
N THR A 372 -0.72 -6.91 18.79
CA THR A 372 0.28 -7.06 17.72
C THR A 372 -0.18 -8.11 16.72
N LEU A 373 -0.12 -7.78 15.43
CA LEU A 373 -0.48 -8.67 14.33
C LEU A 373 0.52 -9.81 14.17
N ALA A 374 0.05 -10.98 13.71
CA ALA A 374 0.89 -12.14 13.41
C ALA A 374 1.62 -11.97 12.06
N LEU A 375 2.53 -10.99 12.00
CA LEU A 375 3.40 -10.71 10.86
C LEU A 375 4.65 -11.60 10.87
N THR A 376 5.33 -11.73 9.73
CA THR A 376 6.62 -12.43 9.66
C THR A 376 7.75 -11.58 10.23
N ASP A 377 8.88 -12.20 10.60
CA ASP A 377 10.07 -11.47 11.06
C ASP A 377 10.57 -10.44 10.03
N ASP A 378 10.55 -10.81 8.74
CA ASP A 378 10.86 -9.88 7.65
C ASP A 378 9.91 -8.67 7.65
N GLN A 379 8.60 -8.87 7.87
CA GLN A 379 7.65 -7.77 7.93
C GLN A 379 7.89 -6.86 9.14
N PHE A 380 8.28 -7.40 10.30
CA PHE A 380 8.66 -6.57 11.45
C PHE A 380 9.92 -5.75 11.18
N LYS A 381 10.96 -6.34 10.55
CA LYS A 381 12.16 -5.62 10.11
C LYS A 381 11.83 -4.55 9.07
N MET A 382 10.94 -4.86 8.13
CA MET A 382 10.45 -3.89 7.13
C MET A 382 9.76 -2.69 7.80
N ILE A 383 8.95 -2.92 8.85
CA ILE A 383 8.31 -1.84 9.62
C ILE A 383 9.37 -0.94 10.25
N GLU A 384 10.36 -1.52 10.94
CA GLU A 384 11.43 -0.75 11.60
C GLU A 384 12.21 0.12 10.62
N ALA A 385 12.62 -0.46 9.50
CA ALA A 385 13.39 0.25 8.47
C ALA A 385 12.58 1.33 7.75
N LEU A 386 11.28 1.14 7.56
CA LEU A 386 10.41 2.13 6.92
C LEU A 386 9.97 3.22 7.90
N ASP A 387 9.81 2.91 9.18
CA ASP A 387 9.54 3.92 10.21
C ASP A 387 10.77 4.80 10.44
N SER A 388 11.98 4.27 10.32
CA SER A 388 13.22 5.04 10.51
C SER A 388 13.41 6.17 9.49
N VAL A 389 12.81 6.07 8.29
CA VAL A 389 12.80 7.18 7.33
C VAL A 389 11.74 8.23 7.64
N GLY A 390 10.80 7.99 8.56
CA GLY A 390 9.85 9.01 9.03
C GLY A 390 8.72 9.32 8.04
N PHE A 391 7.86 8.35 7.75
CA PHE A 391 6.60 8.60 7.03
C PHE A 391 5.58 9.33 7.90
N LYS A 392 4.96 10.38 7.37
CA LYS A 392 3.69 10.91 7.87
C LYS A 392 2.56 9.97 7.43
N LYS A 393 1.97 9.26 8.40
CA LYS A 393 0.92 8.26 8.17
C LYS A 393 -0.45 8.92 8.26
N ASN A 394 -1.23 8.87 7.19
CA ASN A 394 -2.57 9.47 7.14
C ASN A 394 -3.62 8.35 6.97
N PRO A 395 -4.26 7.88 8.06
CA PRO A 395 -5.35 6.93 7.95
C PRO A 395 -6.58 7.62 7.32
N VAL A 396 -7.26 6.91 6.42
CA VAL A 396 -8.39 7.43 5.63
C VAL A 396 -9.62 6.57 5.85
N TYR A 397 -10.75 7.20 6.15
CA TYR A 397 -12.05 6.55 6.17
C TYR A 397 -12.95 7.07 5.05
N ILE A 398 -13.17 6.21 4.03
CA ILE A 398 -14.18 6.42 2.99
C ILE A 398 -15.47 5.71 3.41
N HIS A 399 -16.51 6.48 3.72
CA HIS A 399 -17.82 6.03 4.17
C HIS A 399 -18.75 5.72 2.99
N LYS A 400 -18.71 6.54 1.94
CA LYS A 400 -19.66 6.51 0.81
C LYS A 400 -19.44 5.36 -0.18
N HIS A 401 -18.34 4.60 -0.06
CA HIS A 401 -18.04 3.51 -0.98
C HIS A 401 -17.39 2.29 -0.33
N ARG A 402 -17.80 1.09 -0.75
CA ARG A 402 -17.28 -0.19 -0.24
C ARG A 402 -15.94 -0.62 -0.81
N HIS A 403 -15.50 -0.01 -1.91
CA HIS A 403 -14.20 -0.23 -2.53
C HIS A 403 -13.40 1.05 -2.40
N SER A 404 -12.84 1.25 -1.21
CA SER A 404 -12.08 2.46 -0.86
C SER A 404 -10.73 2.51 -1.57
N HIS A 405 -10.17 1.36 -1.96
CA HIS A 405 -8.93 1.26 -2.75
C HIS A 405 -8.94 2.18 -3.97
N ALA A 406 -9.98 2.11 -4.81
CA ALA A 406 -10.10 2.97 -5.99
C ALA A 406 -10.65 4.37 -5.66
N ALA A 407 -11.42 4.50 -4.59
CA ALA A 407 -12.03 5.77 -4.21
C ALA A 407 -10.99 6.76 -3.66
N ILE A 408 -9.94 6.29 -2.97
CA ILE A 408 -8.91 7.13 -2.34
C ILE A 408 -8.18 8.08 -3.31
N ILE A 409 -8.13 7.73 -4.61
CA ILE A 409 -7.56 8.54 -5.69
C ILE A 409 -8.62 9.01 -6.71
N VAL A 410 -9.90 8.79 -6.42
CA VAL A 410 -11.01 9.11 -7.33
C VAL A 410 -10.82 8.48 -8.72
N ARG A 411 -10.55 7.16 -8.76
CA ARG A 411 -10.29 6.44 -10.04
C ARG A 411 -11.46 6.53 -11.05
N THR A 412 -12.65 6.86 -10.58
CA THR A 412 -13.85 7.01 -11.40
C THR A 412 -14.60 8.25 -10.93
N ASP A 413 -15.00 9.10 -11.87
CA ASP A 413 -15.75 10.31 -11.59
C ASP A 413 -17.22 9.98 -11.28
N LYS A 414 -17.52 9.82 -9.99
CA LYS A 414 -18.87 9.55 -9.49
C LYS A 414 -19.02 10.04 -8.06
N SER A 415 -20.23 10.44 -7.67
CA SER A 415 -20.51 11.01 -6.35
C SER A 415 -20.10 10.12 -5.17
N SER A 416 -20.21 8.79 -5.32
CA SER A 416 -19.74 7.86 -4.28
C SER A 416 -18.23 7.92 -4.00
N PHE A 417 -17.43 8.57 -4.86
CA PHE A 417 -15.97 8.76 -4.69
C PHE A 417 -15.60 10.15 -4.17
N ASP A 418 -16.58 11.01 -3.84
CA ASP A 418 -16.31 12.40 -3.46
C ASP A 418 -15.41 12.54 -2.22
N GLU A 419 -15.46 11.59 -1.28
CA GLU A 419 -14.55 11.57 -0.13
C GLU A 419 -13.08 11.37 -0.55
N GLY A 420 -12.82 10.71 -1.69
CA GLY A 420 -11.49 10.67 -2.28
C GLY A 420 -10.97 12.03 -2.71
N ARG A 421 -11.85 12.97 -3.07
CA ARG A 421 -11.47 14.36 -3.38
C ARG A 421 -10.95 15.07 -2.16
N VAL A 422 -11.53 14.78 -0.99
CA VAL A 422 -11.06 15.29 0.31
C VAL A 422 -9.67 14.77 0.64
N VAL A 423 -9.39 13.50 0.32
CA VAL A 423 -8.05 12.90 0.45
C VAL A 423 -7.03 13.61 -0.44
N VAL A 424 -7.34 13.78 -1.73
CA VAL A 424 -6.45 14.48 -2.67
C VAL A 424 -6.25 15.94 -2.27
N LYS A 425 -7.30 16.62 -1.77
CA LYS A 425 -7.19 17.97 -1.21
C LYS A 425 -6.23 18.01 -0.02
N HIS A 426 -6.38 17.11 0.95
CA HIS A 426 -5.46 17.00 2.09
C HIS A 426 -4.02 16.80 1.64
N TRP A 427 -3.80 15.92 0.67
CA TRP A 427 -2.47 15.71 0.11
C TRP A 427 -1.90 16.97 -0.53
N LEU A 428 -2.66 17.68 -1.37
CA LEU A 428 -2.20 18.90 -2.02
C LEU A 428 -1.97 20.07 -1.04
N ASP A 429 -2.74 20.15 0.04
CA ASP A 429 -2.53 21.13 1.10
C ASP A 429 -1.21 20.89 1.87
N ASN A 430 -0.65 19.67 1.81
CA ASN A 430 0.63 19.29 2.40
C ASN A 430 1.75 19.07 1.34
N PHE A 431 1.48 19.32 0.05
CA PHE A 431 2.45 19.10 -1.03
C PHE A 431 3.36 20.32 -1.21
N GLU A 432 4.67 20.13 -1.10
CA GLU A 432 5.65 21.21 -1.30
C GLU A 432 6.06 21.32 -2.77
N VAL A 433 6.08 22.54 -3.32
CA VAL A 433 6.50 22.80 -4.72
C VAL A 433 7.86 23.43 -4.78
#